data_AF-A0A3R7AVX8-F1
#
_entry.id   AF-A0A3R7AVX8-F1
#
_cell.length_a   1.000
_cell.length_b   1.000
_cell.length_c   1.000
_cell.angle_alpha   90.00
_cell.angle_beta   90.00
_cell.angle_gamma   90.00
#
_symmetry.space_group_name_H-M   'P 1'
#
loop_
_entity.id
_entity.type
_entity.pdbx_description
1 polymer ?
#
loop_
_entity_poly.entity_id
_entity_poly.type
_entity_poly.pdbx_seq_one_letter_code
_entity_poly.pdbx_strand_id
1 'polypeptide(L)' 'MSEKYEFILTYAERIIGILIALIGVSLTYNTYYNQSAAGWGAEYFIAIGVFLTFLGLLMLIVKLK' A
#
# COMPACT_ATOMS: atom_id res chain seq x y z
N MET A 1 16.74 -13.47 18.41
CA MET A 1 16.07 -14.41 17.49
C MET A 1 17.15 -15.12 16.67
N SER A 2 16.89 -16.23 15.99
CA SER A 2 17.86 -16.77 15.02
C SER A 2 17.98 -15.81 13.83
N GLU A 3 19.19 -15.53 13.33
CA GLU A 3 19.45 -14.62 12.18
C GLU A 3 18.57 -14.95 10.95
N LYS A 4 18.24 -16.23 10.75
CA LYS A 4 17.36 -16.69 9.67
C LYS A 4 15.93 -16.13 9.79
N TYR A 5 15.42 -15.98 11.01
CA TYR A 5 14.09 -15.43 11.26
C TYR A 5 14.03 -13.93 10.99
N GLU A 6 15.07 -13.18 11.36
CA GLU A 6 15.14 -11.74 11.09
C GLU A 6 15.21 -11.44 9.59
N PHE A 7 15.93 -12.26 8.83
CA PHE A 7 15.97 -12.18 7.37
C PHE A 7 14.59 -12.43 6.73
N ILE A 8 13.90 -13.51 7.12
CA ILE A 8 12.59 -13.86 6.57
C ILE A 8 11.55 -12.78 6.92
N LEU A 9 11.56 -12.29 8.16
CA LEU A 9 10.64 -11.24 8.61
C LEU A 9 10.83 -9.96 7.80
N THR A 10 12.08 -9.51 7.63
CA THR A 10 12.40 -8.30 6.86
C THR A 10 11.94 -8.42 5.42
N TYR A 11 12.13 -9.58 4.79
CA TYR A 11 11.71 -9.82 3.41
C TYR A 11 10.18 -9.88 3.28
N ALA A 12 9.50 -10.55 4.20
CA ALA A 12 8.04 -10.62 4.23
C ALA A 12 7.41 -9.23 4.43
N GLU A 13 7.93 -8.43 5.35
CA GLU A 13 7.49 -7.05 5.57
C GLU A 13 7.66 -6.19 4.31
N ARG A 14 8.76 -6.37 3.58
CA ARG A 14 9.00 -5.65 2.32
C ARG A 14 8.01 -6.05 1.24
N ILE A 15 7.68 -7.33 1.11
CA ILE A 15 6.64 -7.81 0.19
C ILE A 15 5.28 -7.20 0.58
N ILE A 16 4.94 -7.20 1.87
CA ILE A 16 3.70 -6.61 2.36
C ILE A 16 3.63 -5.12 2.00
N GLY A 17 4.72 -4.36 2.17
CA GLY A 17 4.79 -2.96 1.77
C GLY A 17 4.54 -2.74 0.28
N ILE A 18 5.11 -3.59 -0.60
CA ILE A 18 4.86 -3.55 -2.05
C ILE A 18 3.38 -3.82 -2.35
N LEU A 19 2.80 -4.85 -1.74
CA LEU A 19 1.41 -5.22 -1.95
C LEU A 19 0.46 -4.09 -1.52
N ILE A 20 0.70 -3.50 -0.35
CA ILE A 20 -0.08 -2.35 0.16
C ILE A 20 0.02 -1.16 -0.81
N ALA A 21 1.22 -0.86 -1.30
CA ALA A 21 1.42 0.23 -2.25
C ALA A 21 0.64 0.01 -3.56
N LEU A 22 0.70 -1.21 -4.11
CA LEU A 22 -0.01 -1.60 -5.33
C LEU A 22 -1.52 -1.56 -5.15
N ILE A 23 -2.04 -2.02 -4.01
CA ILE A 23 -3.47 -1.95 -3.67
C ILE A 23 -3.91 -0.48 -3.63
N GLY A 24 -3.14 0.38 -2.96
CA GLY A 24 -3.44 1.81 -2.87
C GLY A 24 -3.48 2.50 -4.25
N VAL A 25 -2.50 2.21 -5.10
CA VAL A 25 -2.43 2.76 -6.47
C VAL A 25 -3.62 2.26 -7.30
N SER A 26 -3.90 0.97 -7.25
CA SER A 26 -5.01 0.36 -8.00
C SER A 26 -6.37 0.92 -7.57
N LEU A 27 -6.60 1.05 -6.26
CA LEU A 27 -7.82 1.65 -5.71
C LEU A 27 -7.98 3.10 -6.17
N THR A 28 -6.93 3.92 -6.00
CA THR A 28 -6.94 5.32 -6.41
C THR A 28 -7.24 5.46 -7.90
N TYR A 29 -6.52 4.70 -8.74
CA TYR A 29 -6.66 4.76 -10.19
C TYR A 29 -8.06 4.31 -10.66
N ASN A 30 -8.56 3.20 -10.12
CA ASN A 30 -9.87 2.67 -10.49
C ASN A 30 -10.98 3.61 -10.06
N THR A 31 -10.93 4.14 -8.84
CA THR A 31 -11.92 5.11 -8.36
C THR A 31 -11.86 6.42 -9.13
N TYR A 32 -10.67 6.89 -9.52
CA TYR A 32 -10.53 8.10 -10.33
C TYR A 32 -11.13 7.93 -11.73
N TYR A 33 -10.91 6.78 -12.37
CA TYR A 33 -11.40 6.52 -13.72
C TYR A 33 -12.89 6.14 -13.75
N ASN A 34 -13.38 5.49 -12.70
CA ASN A 34 -14.76 5.05 -12.58
C ASN A 34 -15.44 5.59 -11.32
N GLN A 35 -15.49 6.92 -11.21
CA GLN A 35 -16.12 7.60 -10.06
C GLN A 35 -17.61 7.23 -9.90
N SER A 36 -18.30 6.94 -11.00
CA SER A 36 -19.72 6.55 -11.00
C SER A 36 -19.97 5.27 -10.17
N ALA A 37 -19.04 4.30 -10.21
CA ALA A 37 -19.15 3.07 -9.42
C ALA A 37 -19.01 3.30 -7.90
N ALA A 38 -18.26 4.32 -7.50
CA ALA A 38 -18.07 4.69 -6.09
C ALA A 38 -19.08 5.72 -5.58
N GLY A 39 -19.79 6.41 -6.49
CA GLY A 39 -20.78 7.43 -6.17
C GLY A 39 -20.21 8.52 -5.27
N TRP A 40 -20.95 8.89 -4.22
CA TRP A 40 -20.53 9.92 -3.26
C TRP A 40 -19.33 9.51 -2.40
N GLY A 41 -18.96 8.22 -2.41
CA GLY A 41 -17.78 7.71 -1.72
C GLY A 41 -16.48 7.85 -2.54
N ALA A 42 -16.53 8.34 -3.79
CA ALA A 42 -15.37 8.38 -4.66
C ALA A 42 -14.18 9.13 -4.03
N GLU A 43 -14.42 10.28 -3.41
CA GLU A 43 -13.37 11.05 -2.73
C GLU A 43 -12.77 10.28 -1.55
N TYR A 44 -13.60 9.55 -0.80
CA TYR A 44 -13.15 8.73 0.33
C TYR A 44 -12.28 7.55 -0.13
N PHE A 45 -12.69 6.84 -1.18
CA PHE A 45 -11.89 5.75 -1.74
C PHE A 45 -10.57 6.22 -2.35
N ILE A 46 -10.56 7.39 -3.00
CA ILE A 46 -9.32 8.03 -3.48
C ILE A 46 -8.41 8.37 -2.29
N ALA A 47 -8.95 8.99 -1.24
CA ALA A 47 -8.18 9.34 -0.05
C ALA A 47 -7.56 8.10 0.63
N ILE A 48 -8.32 7.01 0.78
CA ILE A 48 -7.80 5.74 1.32
C ILE A 48 -6.75 5.16 0.38
N GLY A 49 -6.99 5.15 -0.93
CA GLY A 49 -6.03 4.63 -1.90
C GLY A 49 -4.69 5.35 -1.82
N VAL A 50 -4.72 6.68 -1.78
CA VAL A 50 -3.52 7.52 -1.62
C VAL A 50 -2.83 7.23 -0.28
N PHE A 51 -3.58 7.13 0.81
CA PHE A 51 -3.02 6.78 2.13
C PHE A 51 -2.33 5.41 2.10
N LEU A 52 -2.96 4.39 1.52
CA LEU A 52 -2.37 3.05 1.38
C LEU A 52 -1.10 3.07 0.52
N THR A 53 -1.08 3.84 -0.57
CA THR A 53 0.13 4.03 -1.37
C THR A 53 1.27 4.60 -0.53
N PHE A 54 1.01 5.66 0.23
CA PHE A 54 2.03 6.24 1.12
C PHE A 54 2.47 5.30 2.23
N LEU A 55 1.54 4.58 2.86
CA LEU A 55 1.86 3.61 3.91
C LEU A 55 2.76 2.49 3.37
N GLY A 56 2.41 1.93 2.21
CA GLY A 56 3.21 0.90 1.54
C GLY A 56 4.61 1.41 1.21
N LEU A 57 4.74 2.60 0.64
CA LEU A 57 6.04 3.23 0.36
C LEU A 57 6.84 3.49 1.64
N LEU A 58 6.21 3.95 2.71
CA LEU A 58 6.88 4.21 3.98
C LEU A 58 7.44 2.92 4.59
N MET A 59 6.69 1.82 4.53
CA MET A 59 7.18 0.50 4.96
C MET A 59 8.42 0.05 4.17
N LEU A 60 8.50 0.39 2.88
CA LEU A 60 9.68 0.09 2.06
C LEU A 60 10.87 0.97 2.41
N ILE A 61 10.65 2.25 2.73
CA ILE A 61 11.71 3.21 3.02
C ILE A 61 12.32 3.00 4.40
N VAL A 62 11.50 2.70 5.42
CA VAL A 62 11.93 2.57 6.82
C VAL A 62 12.99 1.48 7.01
N LYS A 63 13.04 0.48 6.12
CA LYS A 63 13.97 -0.66 6.18
C LYS A 63 15.12 -0.60 5.15
N LEU A 64 15.34 0.57 4.53
CA LEU A 64 16.52 0.82 3.67
C LEU A 64 17.81 1.12 4.47
N LYS A 65 17.71 1.27 5.80
CA LYS A 65 18.83 1.37 6.75
C LYS A 65 19.06 0.03 7.43
#